data_AF-A0A0W0TVN6-F1
#
_entry.id   AF-A0A0W0TVN6-F1
#
_cell.length_a   1.000
_cell.length_b   1.000
_cell.length_c   1.000
_cell.angle_alpha   90.00
_cell.angle_beta   90.00
_cell.angle_gamma   90.00
#
_symmetry.space_group_name_H-M   'P 1'
#
loop_
_entity.id
_entity.type
_entity.pdbx_description
1 polymer ?
#
loop_
_entity_poly.entity_id
_entity_poly.type
_entity_poly.pdbx_seq_one_letter_code
_entity_poly.pdbx_strand_id
1 'polypeptide(L)'
;MQYDWPTREEDLCVAQEIMEEYAFMKNGGPIGLFEAVIEPMARSVNIRLAGWVSLLAEYFESQYGVEEGERITRQVITRCLVSESTVH
;
A
#
# COMPACT_ATOMS: atom_id res chain seq x y z
N MET A 1 -2.57 -15.00 16.23
CA MET A 1 -4.04 -14.91 16.17
C MET A 1 -4.42 -14.90 14.70
N GLN A 2 -5.15 -15.91 14.25
CA GLN A 2 -5.70 -15.95 12.90
C GLN A 2 -6.95 -15.07 12.95
N TYR A 3 -6.79 -13.79 12.60
CA TYR A 3 -7.96 -12.93 12.42
C TYR A 3 -8.73 -13.48 11.22
N ASP A 4 -10.02 -13.75 11.39
CA ASP A 4 -10.92 -14.04 10.28
C ASP A 4 -10.87 -12.85 9.32
N TRP A 5 -10.14 -13.03 8.24
CA TRP A 5 -10.08 -12.12 7.11
C TRP A 5 -10.62 -12.90 5.91
N PRO A 6 -11.96 -13.02 5.80
CA PRO A 6 -12.58 -13.92 4.84
C PRO A 6 -12.32 -13.49 3.39
N THR A 7 -12.21 -12.19 3.13
CA THR A 7 -11.95 -11.58 1.81
C THR A 7 -10.46 -11.49 1.48
N ARG A 8 -9.57 -12.13 2.26
CA ARG A 8 -8.12 -11.97 2.14
C ARG A 8 -7.58 -12.11 0.72
N GLU A 9 -8.00 -13.14 0.01
CA GLU A 9 -7.45 -13.42 -1.33
C GLU A 9 -7.88 -12.37 -2.34
N GLU A 10 -9.14 -11.92 -2.26
CA GLU A 10 -9.67 -10.83 -3.09
C GLU A 10 -8.95 -9.52 -2.78
N ASP A 11 -8.79 -9.19 -1.50
CA ASP A 11 -8.11 -7.96 -1.06
C ASP A 11 -6.63 -7.93 -1.47
N LEU A 12 -5.95 -9.07 -1.40
CA LEU A 12 -4.56 -9.18 -1.86
C LEU A 12 -4.47 -9.09 -3.40
N CYS A 13 -5.44 -9.63 -4.13
CA CYS A 13 -5.51 -9.51 -5.58
C CYS A 13 -5.69 -8.06 -6.01
N VAL A 14 -6.64 -7.35 -5.40
CA VAL A 14 -6.85 -5.91 -5.65
C VAL A 14 -5.61 -5.11 -5.28
N ALA A 15 -4.96 -5.44 -4.16
CA ALA A 15 -3.75 -4.75 -3.76
C ALA A 15 -2.61 -4.95 -4.78
N GLN A 16 -2.48 -6.15 -5.34
CA GLN A 16 -1.52 -6.45 -6.39
C GLN A 16 -1.80 -5.62 -7.65
N GLU A 17 -3.06 -5.55 -8.10
CA GLU A 17 -3.45 -4.74 -9.26
C GLU A 17 -3.09 -3.26 -9.07
N ILE A 18 -3.43 -2.68 -7.92
CA ILE A 18 -3.09 -1.28 -7.58
C ILE A 18 -1.57 -1.06 -7.55
N MET A 19 -0.81 -1.99 -6.98
CA MET A 19 0.65 -1.92 -6.91
C MET A 19 1.29 -2.02 -8.31
N GLU A 20 0.81 -2.92 -9.16
CA GLU A 20 1.29 -3.11 -10.53
C GLU A 20 1.00 -1.88 -11.40
N GLU A 21 -0.22 -1.32 -11.33
CA GLU A 21 -0.57 -0.09 -12.02
C GLU A 21 0.29 1.08 -11.55
N TYR A 22 0.51 1.22 -10.24
CA TYR A 22 1.36 2.26 -9.69
C TYR A 22 2.83 2.11 -10.11
N ALA A 23 3.36 0.88 -10.08
CA ALA A 23 4.71 0.59 -10.54
C ALA A 23 4.86 0.92 -12.03
N PHE A 24 3.88 0.54 -12.87
CA PHE A 24 3.86 0.87 -14.29
C PHE A 24 3.94 2.39 -14.53
N MET A 25 3.14 3.18 -13.80
CA MET A 25 3.21 4.66 -13.85
C MET A 25 4.57 5.22 -13.44
N LYS A 26 5.34 4.49 -12.62
CA LYS A 26 6.71 4.83 -12.20
C LYS A 26 7.78 4.16 -13.07
N ASN A 27 7.45 3.78 -14.30
CA ASN A 27 8.33 3.09 -15.26
C ASN A 27 8.80 1.69 -14.81
N GLY A 28 7.96 0.98 -14.06
CA GLY A 28 8.23 -0.39 -13.60
C GLY A 28 9.34 -0.51 -12.54
N GLY A 29 9.73 0.61 -11.91
CA GLY A 29 10.70 0.61 -10.83
C GLY A 29 10.14 0.04 -9.51
N PRO A 30 11.01 -0.29 -8.55
CA PRO A 30 10.58 -0.72 -7.22
C PRO A 30 9.75 0.36 -6.53
N ILE A 31 8.69 -0.06 -5.86
CA ILE A 31 7.77 0.82 -5.12
C ILE A 31 8.00 0.64 -3.61
N GLY A 32 8.13 1.74 -2.88
CA GLY A 32 8.29 1.74 -1.42
C GLY A 32 7.00 2.11 -0.70
N LEU A 33 6.96 1.96 0.63
CA LEU A 33 5.85 2.44 1.47
C LEU A 33 5.77 3.97 1.54
N PHE A 34 6.94 4.61 1.40
CA PHE A 34 7.09 6.06 1.43
C PHE A 34 7.77 6.53 0.15
N GLU A 35 7.46 7.75 -0.25
CA GLU A 35 8.16 8.45 -1.33
C GLU A 35 8.69 9.80 -0.85
N ALA A 36 9.86 10.18 -1.36
CA ALA A 36 10.42 11.50 -1.17
C ALA A 36 9.90 12.44 -2.26
N VAL A 37 9.31 13.55 -1.85
CA VAL A 37 8.87 14.63 -2.72
C VAL A 37 9.84 15.79 -2.54
N ILE A 38 10.53 16.14 -3.63
CA ILE A 38 11.44 17.27 -3.66
C ILE A 38 10.61 18.51 -4.00
N GLU A 39 10.73 19.55 -3.19
CA GLU A 39 10.13 20.87 -3.44
C GLU A 39 11.25 21.88 -3.71
N PRO A 40 11.71 22.04 -4.97
CA PRO A 40 12.92 22.81 -5.28
C PRO A 40 12.82 24.27 -4.87
N MET A 41 11.63 24.85 -5.00
CA MET A 41 11.37 26.26 -4.64
C MET A 41 11.50 26.51 -3.15
N ALA A 42 11.09 25.54 -2.33
CA ALA A 42 11.20 25.61 -0.87
C ALA A 42 12.55 25.07 -0.34
N ARG A 43 13.38 24.47 -1.21
CA ARG A 43 14.62 23.75 -0.85
C ARG A 43 14.39 22.69 0.23
N SER A 44 13.23 22.03 0.18
CA SER A 44 12.81 21.01 1.13
C SER A 44 12.66 19.64 0.45
N VAL A 45 12.75 18.60 1.27
CA VAL A 45 12.38 17.24 0.93
C VAL A 45 11.32 16.79 1.92
N ASN A 46 10.15 16.43 1.42
CA ASN A 46 9.06 15.89 2.23
C ASN A 46 8.98 14.38 2.02
N ILE A 47 8.82 13.64 3.10
CA ILE A 47 8.55 12.21 3.04
C ILE A 47 7.05 12.02 3.27
N ARG A 48 6.39 11.32 2.36
CA ARG A 48 4.96 10.99 2.47
C ARG A 48 4.73 9.52 2.15
N LEU A 49 3.53 9.03 2.47
CA LEU A 49 3.10 7.71 2.01
C LEU A 49 3.14 7.68 0.48
N ALA A 50 3.62 6.56 -0.06
CA ALA A 50 3.60 6.34 -1.50
C ALA A 50 2.14 6.30 -1.99
N GLY A 51 1.91 6.76 -3.22
CA GLY A 51 0.55 6.92 -3.73
C GLY A 51 -0.27 5.62 -3.71
N TRP A 52 0.34 4.47 -3.97
CA TRP A 52 -0.34 3.17 -3.88
C TRP A 52 -0.84 2.87 -2.46
N VAL A 53 -0.11 3.29 -1.41
CA VAL A 53 -0.54 3.10 -0.01
C VAL A 53 -1.77 3.93 0.29
N SER A 54 -1.81 5.18 -0.19
CA SER A 54 -2.99 6.03 -0.07
C SER A 54 -4.19 5.46 -0.83
N LEU A 55 -3.98 4.94 -2.05
CA LEU A 55 -5.03 4.32 -2.85
C LEU A 55 -5.59 3.07 -2.17
N LEU A 56 -4.77 2.23 -1.53
CA LEU A 56 -5.26 1.09 -0.76
C LEU A 56 -6.12 1.54 0.43
N ALA A 57 -5.66 2.54 1.16
CA ALA A 57 -6.41 3.07 2.31
C ALA A 57 -7.79 3.58 1.87
N GLU A 58 -7.84 4.39 0.81
CA GLU A 58 -9.08 4.91 0.24
C GLU A 58 -9.99 3.78 -0.28
N TYR A 59 -9.41 2.80 -0.99
CA TYR A 59 -10.16 1.66 -1.51
C TYR A 59 -10.80 0.85 -0.37
N PHE A 60 -10.02 0.39 0.60
CA PHE A 60 -10.54 -0.46 1.68
C PHE A 60 -11.44 0.31 2.64
N GLU A 61 -11.21 1.61 2.86
CA GLU A 61 -12.14 2.48 3.58
C GLU A 61 -13.49 2.56 2.84
N SER A 62 -13.48 2.69 1.51
CA SER A 62 -14.72 2.71 0.72
C SER A 62 -15.50 1.40 0.75
N GLN A 63 -14.80 0.26 0.84
CA GLN A 63 -15.41 -1.07 0.84
C GLN A 63 -15.90 -1.51 2.23
N TYR A 64 -15.12 -1.23 3.27
CA TYR A 64 -15.32 -1.78 4.61
C TYR A 64 -15.67 -0.72 5.66
N GLY A 65 -15.62 0.57 5.31
CA GLY A 65 -15.72 1.68 6.25
C GLY A 65 -14.38 2.01 6.91
N VAL A 66 -14.32 3.12 7.65
CA VAL A 66 -13.07 3.71 8.17
C VAL A 66 -12.25 2.73 9.02
N GLU A 67 -12.83 2.19 10.09
CA GLU A 67 -12.08 1.37 11.05
C GLU A 67 -11.63 0.03 10.45
N GLU A 68 -12.54 -0.65 9.74
CA GLU A 68 -12.26 -1.95 9.16
C GLU A 68 -11.37 -1.82 7.93
N GLY A 69 -11.59 -0.79 7.10
CA GLY A 69 -10.74 -0.48 5.95
C GLY A 69 -9.30 -0.17 6.37
N GLU A 70 -9.10 0.59 7.45
CA GLU A 70 -7.77 0.82 8.03
C GLU A 70 -7.12 -0.49 8.50
N ARG A 71 -7.91 -1.36 9.16
CA ARG A 71 -7.44 -2.68 9.60
C ARG A 71 -7.00 -3.55 8.42
N ILE A 72 -7.83 -3.67 7.38
CA ILE A 72 -7.54 -4.46 6.17
C ILE A 72 -6.33 -3.88 5.44
N THR A 73 -6.25 -2.55 5.27
CA THR A 73 -5.10 -1.87 4.66
C THR A 73 -3.79 -2.26 5.36
N ARG A 74 -3.75 -2.22 6.69
CA ARG A 74 -2.56 -2.62 7.46
C ARG A 74 -2.23 -4.11 7.28
N GLN A 75 -3.25 -4.97 7.23
CA GLN A 75 -3.04 -6.41 7.04
C GLN A 75 -2.50 -6.73 5.65
N VAL A 76 -3.05 -6.11 4.60
CA VAL A 76 -2.56 -6.18 3.22
C VAL A 76 -1.10 -5.75 3.15
N ILE A 77 -0.79 -4.53 3.63
CA ILE A 77 0.59 -4.01 3.59
C ILE A 77 1.54 -4.93 4.35
N THR A 78 1.17 -5.37 5.56
CA THR A 78 1.99 -6.30 6.34
C THR A 78 2.22 -7.60 5.57
N ARG A 79 1.21 -8.13 4.90
CA ARG A 79 1.37 -9.32 4.06
C ARG A 79 2.28 -9.05 2.88
N CYS A 80 2.12 -7.98 2.12
CA CYS A 80 3.02 -7.64 1.02
C CYS A 80 4.49 -7.56 1.48
N LEU A 81 4.75 -6.98 2.66
CA LEU A 81 6.12 -6.86 3.21
C LEU A 81 6.70 -8.18 3.75
N VAL A 82 5.86 -9.08 4.28
CA VAL A 82 6.30 -10.33 4.94
C VAL A 82 6.24 -11.54 4.00
N SER A 83 5.49 -11.45 2.90
CA SER A 83 5.34 -12.54 1.92
C SER A 83 6.55 -12.64 0.98
N GLU A 84 7.30 -11.55 0.81
CA GLU A 84 8.72 -11.63 0.48
C GLU A 84 9.44 -12.10 1.75
N SER A 85 9.85 -13.36 1.75
CA SER A 85 10.50 -14.03 2.86
C SER A 85 11.51 -13.11 3.53
N THR A 86 11.30 -12.76 4.80
CA THR A 86 12.33 -12.10 5.59
C THR A 86 13.54 -13.04 5.70
N VAL A 87 14.49 -12.92 4.78
CA VAL A 87 15.76 -13.63 4.83
C VAL A 87 16.89 -12.74 4.31
N HIS A 88 17.61 -12.18 5.29
CA HIS A 88 18.92 -11.51 5.31
C HIS A 88 18.99 -9.99 5.13
#